data_AF-A0A968M5B1-F1
#
_entry.id   AF-A0A968M5B1-F1
#
_cell.length_a   1.000
_cell.length_b   1.000
_cell.length_c   1.000
_cell.angle_alpha   90.00
_cell.angle_beta   90.00
_cell.angle_gamma   90.00
#
_symmetry.space_group_name_H-M   'P 1'
#
loop_
_entity.id
_entity.type
_entity.pdbx_description
1 polymer ?
#
loop_
_entity_poly.entity_id
_entity_poly.type
_entity_poly.pdbx_seq_one_letter_code
_entity_poly.pdbx_strand_id
1 'polypeptide(L)'
;MSATPAPPPITPHQMNILRAVTAMAWSDGVLEAAEVEVMATRLSQGFHPNPEGQSELARHIREYFTQRIPLAEVLPKVPNPEDRRLILKLGYLVITASARTPEEPRINMEEQAAFQQLVSALDLPDSVVESVSEEASQELGDVQVEPIEVLISGFTQHYSCTH
;
A
#
# COMPACT_ATOMS: atom_id res chain seq x y z
N MET A 1 -4.48 -33.28 20.80
CA MET A 1 -5.01 -31.92 20.57
C MET A 1 -4.22 -31.36 19.40
N SER A 2 -4.77 -31.37 18.19
CA SER A 2 -4.08 -30.84 17.02
C SER A 2 -4.27 -29.33 17.03
N ALA A 3 -3.21 -28.58 17.37
CA ALA A 3 -3.22 -27.13 17.19
C ALA A 3 -3.22 -26.85 15.69
N THR A 4 -4.30 -26.24 15.18
CA THR A 4 -4.32 -25.66 13.84
C THR A 4 -3.27 -24.54 13.83
N PRO A 5 -2.30 -24.52 12.90
CA PRO A 5 -1.34 -23.44 12.84
C PRO A 5 -2.10 -22.13 12.57
N ALA A 6 -1.79 -21.08 13.34
CA ALA A 6 -2.34 -19.75 13.07
C ALA A 6 -1.96 -19.37 11.63
N PRO A 7 -2.89 -18.83 10.82
CA PRO A 7 -2.52 -18.28 9.52
C PRO A 7 -1.41 -17.25 9.74
N PRO A 8 -0.36 -17.24 8.90
CA PRO A 8 0.74 -16.32 9.12
C PRO A 8 0.17 -14.90 9.03
N PRO A 9 0.49 -14.00 10.00
CA PRO A 9 0.18 -12.60 9.85
C PRO A 9 0.81 -12.06 8.56
N ILE A 10 0.37 -10.88 8.11
CA ILE A 10 0.86 -10.24 6.88
C ILE A 10 2.35 -10.52 6.68
N THR A 11 2.66 -11.28 5.63
CA THR A 11 3.97 -11.87 5.44
C THR A 11 5.05 -10.80 5.26
N PRO A 12 6.33 -11.09 5.52
CA PRO A 12 7.41 -10.15 5.22
C PRO A 12 7.41 -9.65 3.77
N HIS A 13 6.94 -10.49 2.83
CA HIS A 13 6.74 -10.16 1.43
C HIS A 13 5.64 -9.11 1.23
N GLN A 14 4.46 -9.36 1.80
CA GLN A 14 3.33 -8.42 1.78
C GLN A 14 3.66 -7.09 2.47
N MET A 15 4.47 -7.12 3.53
CA MET A 15 5.00 -5.92 4.18
C MET A 15 5.96 -5.15 3.26
N ASN A 16 6.78 -5.82 2.44
CA ASN A 16 7.61 -5.13 1.43
C ASN A 16 6.75 -4.43 0.36
N ILE A 17 5.60 -5.00 -0.02
CA ILE A 17 4.66 -4.37 -0.95
C ILE A 17 4.12 -3.07 -0.38
N LEU A 18 3.58 -3.08 0.85
CA LEU A 18 3.11 -1.86 1.49
C LEU A 18 4.23 -0.83 1.66
N ARG A 19 5.44 -1.28 1.98
CA ARG A 19 6.61 -0.40 2.08
C ARG A 19 6.97 0.26 0.76
N ALA A 20 6.89 -0.48 -0.36
CA ALA A 20 7.14 0.09 -1.68
C ALA A 20 6.11 1.19 -2.02
N VAL A 21 4.84 0.98 -1.69
CA VAL A 21 3.77 1.96 -1.93
C VAL A 21 3.96 3.20 -1.04
N THR A 22 4.21 3.00 0.25
CA THR A 22 4.37 4.10 1.23
C THR A 22 5.64 4.92 1.01
N ALA A 23 6.73 4.29 0.55
CA ALA A 23 7.95 5.00 0.17
C ALA A 23 7.76 5.92 -1.05
N MET A 24 6.73 5.68 -1.87
CA MET A 24 6.41 6.52 -3.03
C MET A 24 5.39 7.61 -2.67
N ALA A 25 4.31 7.24 -1.99
CA ALA A 25 3.14 8.09 -1.87
C ALA A 25 3.24 9.20 -0.81
N TRP A 26 4.26 9.15 0.04
CA TRP A 26 4.60 10.22 0.98
C TRP A 26 5.86 10.93 0.48
N SER A 27 5.80 12.25 0.38
CA SER A 27 6.79 13.09 -0.34
C SER A 27 8.21 13.02 0.22
N ASP A 28 8.38 12.60 1.48
CA ASP A 28 9.66 12.32 2.13
C ASP A 28 9.92 10.81 2.36
N GLY A 29 9.01 9.95 1.88
CA GLY A 29 9.00 8.51 2.12
C GLY A 29 8.62 8.12 3.55
N VAL A 30 8.01 9.02 4.32
CA VAL A 30 7.69 8.83 5.74
C VAL A 30 6.19 9.00 5.99
N LEU A 31 5.57 7.93 6.47
CA LEU A 31 4.26 8.00 7.10
C LEU A 31 4.38 8.70 8.46
N GLU A 32 3.45 9.61 8.75
CA GLU A 32 3.35 10.20 10.07
C GLU A 32 2.97 9.13 11.12
N ALA A 33 3.34 9.36 12.38
CA ALA A 33 3.04 8.41 13.46
C ALA A 33 1.53 8.09 13.56
N ALA A 34 0.66 9.06 13.27
CA ALA A 34 -0.78 8.86 13.24
C ALA A 34 -1.21 7.93 12.10
N GLU A 35 -0.65 8.06 10.90
CA GLU A 35 -0.97 7.21 9.75
C GLU A 35 -0.44 5.79 9.94
N VAL A 36 0.75 5.64 10.53
CA VAL A 36 1.28 4.33 10.93
C VAL A 36 0.34 3.65 11.93
N GLU A 37 -0.22 4.38 12.89
CA GLU A 37 -1.16 3.83 13.87
C GLU A 37 -2.49 3.42 13.21
N VAL A 38 -3.00 4.22 12.26
CA VAL A 38 -4.19 3.88 11.47
C VAL A 38 -3.95 2.60 10.68
N MET A 39 -2.84 2.49 9.94
CA MET A 39 -2.52 1.25 9.22
C MET A 39 -2.38 0.06 10.16
N ALA A 40 -1.62 0.21 11.25
CA ALA A 40 -1.41 -0.86 12.22
C ALA A 40 -2.73 -1.36 12.80
N THR A 41 -3.63 -0.45 13.17
CA THR A 41 -4.94 -0.79 13.70
C THR A 41 -5.80 -1.49 12.64
N ARG A 42 -5.99 -0.89 11.47
CA ARG A 42 -6.91 -1.41 10.45
C ARG A 42 -6.44 -2.71 9.82
N LEU A 43 -5.16 -2.80 9.46
CA LEU A 43 -4.61 -4.03 8.89
C LEU A 43 -4.60 -5.15 9.93
N SER A 44 -4.31 -4.86 11.20
CA SER A 44 -4.38 -5.91 12.22
C SER A 44 -5.79 -6.47 12.35
N GLN A 45 -6.82 -5.62 12.34
CA GLN A 45 -8.23 -6.03 12.35
C GLN A 45 -8.63 -6.84 11.11
N GLY A 46 -8.13 -6.47 9.93
CA GLY A 46 -8.44 -7.18 8.68
C GLY A 46 -7.76 -8.54 8.54
N PHE A 47 -6.60 -8.73 9.17
CA PHE A 47 -5.75 -9.91 8.98
C PHE A 47 -5.62 -10.81 10.22
N HIS A 48 -6.26 -10.46 11.34
CA HIS A 48 -6.26 -11.30 12.53
C HIS A 48 -7.64 -11.35 13.23
N PRO A 49 -8.19 -12.54 13.54
CA PRO A 49 -9.57 -12.66 14.03
C PRO A 49 -9.74 -12.40 15.53
N ASN A 50 -8.66 -12.40 16.32
CA ASN A 50 -8.71 -12.21 17.77
C ASN A 50 -7.86 -11.03 18.26
N PRO A 51 -8.23 -10.39 19.39
CA PRO A 51 -7.58 -9.18 19.89
C PRO A 51 -6.09 -9.33 20.24
N GLU A 52 -5.67 -10.51 20.71
CA GLU A 52 -4.28 -10.75 21.10
C GLU A 52 -3.36 -10.71 19.88
N GLY A 53 -3.67 -11.46 18.83
CA GLY A 53 -2.85 -11.41 17.62
C GLY A 53 -3.08 -10.15 16.76
N GLN A 54 -4.20 -9.44 16.92
CA GLN A 54 -4.34 -8.07 16.39
C GLN A 54 -3.31 -7.14 17.04
N SER A 55 -3.16 -7.21 18.36
CA SER A 55 -2.19 -6.38 19.11
C SER A 55 -0.75 -6.68 18.69
N GLU A 56 -0.40 -7.96 18.55
CA GLU A 56 0.93 -8.37 18.08
C GLU A 56 1.20 -7.95 16.63
N LEU A 57 0.23 -8.13 15.73
CA LEU A 57 0.36 -7.70 14.33
C LEU A 57 0.49 -6.17 14.23
N ALA A 58 -0.31 -5.41 14.97
CA ALA A 58 -0.20 -3.95 15.02
C ALA A 58 1.19 -3.50 15.52
N ARG A 59 1.74 -4.18 16.54
CA ARG A 59 3.12 -3.94 17.01
C ARG A 59 4.14 -4.16 15.89
N HIS A 60 4.08 -5.29 15.19
CA HIS A 60 4.98 -5.58 14.08
C HIS A 60 4.86 -4.58 12.93
N ILE A 61 3.64 -4.17 12.57
CA ILE A 61 3.41 -3.16 11.53
C ILE A 61 4.09 -1.84 11.91
N ARG A 62 3.91 -1.37 13.15
CA ARG A 62 4.58 -0.15 13.65
C ARG A 62 6.10 -0.26 13.56
N GLU A 63 6.67 -1.35 14.07
CA GLU A 63 8.13 -1.60 14.02
C GLU A 63 8.66 -1.68 12.59
N TYR A 64 7.81 -2.09 11.64
CA TYR A 64 8.19 -2.20 10.24
C TYR A 64 8.23 -0.84 9.53
N PHE A 65 7.24 0.03 9.75
CA PHE A 65 7.18 1.33 9.09
C PHE A 65 8.11 2.39 9.68
N THR A 66 8.63 2.20 10.90
CA THR A 66 9.66 3.09 11.47
C THR A 66 11.04 2.95 10.81
N GLN A 67 11.28 1.89 10.03
CA GLN A 67 12.61 1.56 9.48
C GLN A 67 13.04 2.43 8.28
N ARG A 68 12.18 3.32 7.76
CA ARG A 68 12.48 4.31 6.68
C ARG A 68 13.40 3.78 5.57
N ILE A 69 13.03 2.64 4.99
CA ILE A 69 13.84 2.00 3.94
C ILE A 69 13.46 2.57 2.57
N PRO A 70 14.42 3.04 1.76
CA PRO A 70 14.13 3.65 0.46
C PRO A 70 13.62 2.62 -0.55
N LEU A 71 12.82 3.08 -1.52
CA LEU A 71 12.20 2.25 -2.55
C LEU A 71 13.22 1.36 -3.30
N ALA A 72 14.41 1.89 -3.60
CA ALA A 72 15.48 1.17 -4.29
C ALA A 72 15.99 -0.08 -3.53
N GLU A 73 15.86 -0.10 -2.19
CA GLU A 73 16.22 -1.25 -1.36
C GLU A 73 15.06 -2.24 -1.17
N VAL A 74 13.83 -1.80 -1.43
CA VAL A 74 12.61 -2.61 -1.25
C VAL A 74 12.28 -3.37 -2.53
N LEU A 75 12.36 -2.72 -3.70
CA LEU A 75 11.98 -3.32 -4.99
C LEU A 75 12.72 -4.62 -5.34
N PRO A 76 14.02 -4.80 -5.02
CA PRO A 76 14.70 -6.08 -5.21
C PRO A 76 14.09 -7.24 -4.41
N LYS A 77 13.34 -6.95 -3.33
CA LYS A 77 12.66 -7.93 -2.48
C LYS A 77 11.28 -8.33 -2.99
N VAL A 78 10.78 -7.66 -4.03
CA VAL A 78 9.51 -7.93 -4.72
C VAL A 78 9.75 -8.14 -6.23
N PRO A 79 10.44 -9.24 -6.61
CA PRO A 79 10.84 -9.46 -8.00
C PRO A 79 9.68 -9.90 -8.91
N ASN A 80 8.57 -10.35 -8.33
CA ASN A 80 7.44 -10.88 -9.08
C ASN A 80 6.66 -9.76 -9.79
N PRO A 81 6.40 -9.88 -11.11
CA PRO A 81 5.61 -8.93 -11.87
C PRO A 81 4.21 -8.65 -11.31
N GLU A 82 3.52 -9.65 -10.73
CA GLU A 82 2.19 -9.47 -10.16
C GLU A 82 2.22 -8.58 -8.91
N ASP A 83 3.25 -8.72 -8.07
CA ASP A 83 3.43 -7.86 -6.91
C ASP A 83 3.77 -6.43 -7.34
N ARG A 84 4.58 -6.27 -8.40
CA ARG A 84 4.87 -4.95 -8.99
C ARG A 84 3.63 -4.29 -9.58
N ARG A 85 2.78 -5.08 -10.24
CA ARG A 85 1.46 -4.64 -10.72
C ARG A 85 0.57 -4.17 -9.57
N LEU A 86 0.56 -4.90 -8.45
CA LEU A 86 -0.17 -4.50 -7.25
C LEU A 86 0.38 -3.20 -6.65
N ILE A 87 1.70 -3.06 -6.54
CA ILE A 87 2.34 -1.83 -6.06
C ILE A 87 1.95 -0.64 -6.94
N LEU A 88 1.94 -0.82 -8.27
CA LEU A 88 1.50 0.22 -9.21
C LEU A 88 0.05 0.62 -8.95
N LYS A 89 -0.85 -0.37 -8.86
CA LYS A 89 -2.29 -0.14 -8.62
C LYS A 89 -2.52 0.64 -7.33
N LEU A 90 -1.96 0.15 -6.23
CA LEU A 90 -2.08 0.79 -4.92
C LEU A 90 -1.47 2.20 -4.94
N GLY A 91 -0.32 2.37 -5.57
CA GLY A 91 0.31 3.68 -5.73
C GLY A 91 -0.58 4.69 -6.47
N TYR A 92 -1.20 4.27 -7.58
CA TYR A 92 -2.12 5.10 -8.34
C TYR A 92 -3.35 5.50 -7.52
N LEU A 93 -3.93 4.53 -6.80
CA LEU A 93 -5.09 4.76 -5.93
C LEU A 93 -4.76 5.82 -4.86
N VAL A 94 -3.59 5.72 -4.22
CA VAL A 94 -3.19 6.65 -3.15
C VAL A 94 -2.99 8.08 -3.68
N ILE A 95 -2.22 8.30 -4.75
CA ILE A 95 -2.00 9.66 -5.27
C ILE A 95 -3.28 10.30 -5.82
N THR A 96 -4.20 9.49 -6.36
CA THR A 96 -5.48 9.96 -6.91
C THR A 96 -6.48 10.29 -5.79
N ALA A 97 -6.30 9.70 -4.61
CA ALA A 97 -7.06 10.02 -3.40
C ALA A 97 -6.58 11.34 -2.76
N SER A 98 -5.26 11.54 -2.66
CA SER A 98 -4.63 12.74 -2.06
C SER A 98 -5.04 14.03 -2.75
N ALA A 99 -5.16 13.94 -4.07
CA ALA A 99 -5.54 14.99 -5.00
C ALA A 99 -6.94 15.63 -4.85
N ARG A 100 -7.79 15.15 -3.95
CA ARG A 100 -9.23 15.46 -3.96
C ARG A 100 -9.65 16.56 -2.98
N THR A 101 -8.71 17.25 -2.35
CA THR A 101 -9.00 18.51 -1.64
C THR A 101 -9.52 19.55 -2.65
N PRO A 102 -10.72 20.13 -2.44
CA PRO A 102 -11.42 20.90 -3.47
C PRO A 102 -10.73 22.19 -3.94
N GLU A 103 -9.64 22.59 -3.28
CA GLU A 103 -8.90 23.83 -3.57
C GLU A 103 -7.56 23.58 -4.28
N GLU A 104 -7.14 22.32 -4.48
CA GLU A 104 -5.85 21.97 -5.06
C GLU A 104 -5.97 21.27 -6.43
N PRO A 105 -4.93 21.36 -7.29
CA PRO A 105 -4.86 20.58 -8.53
C PRO A 105 -4.97 19.08 -8.26
N ARG A 106 -5.67 18.37 -9.16
CA ARG A 106 -6.01 16.94 -9.05
C ARG A 106 -4.83 15.95 -9.01
N ILE A 107 -3.58 16.40 -9.11
CA ILE A 107 -2.30 15.74 -8.76
C ILE A 107 -1.29 16.91 -8.81
N ASN A 108 -0.52 17.15 -7.75
CA ASN A 108 0.52 18.20 -7.82
C ASN A 108 1.78 17.70 -8.57
N MET A 109 2.71 18.61 -8.91
CA MET A 109 3.93 18.22 -9.65
C MET A 109 4.82 17.22 -8.91
N GLU A 110 4.83 17.25 -7.57
CA GLU A 110 5.67 16.41 -6.73
C GLU A 110 5.13 14.97 -6.68
N GLU A 111 3.83 14.79 -6.49
CA GLU A 111 3.16 13.50 -6.52
C GLU A 111 3.27 12.85 -7.90
N GLN A 112 3.10 13.63 -8.97
CA GLN A 112 3.27 13.15 -10.34
C GLN A 112 4.71 12.68 -10.60
N ALA A 113 5.70 13.39 -10.07
CA ALA A 113 7.11 13.02 -10.19
C ALA A 113 7.42 11.74 -9.38
N ALA A 114 6.91 11.62 -8.15
CA ALA A 114 7.07 10.42 -7.32
C ALA A 114 6.44 9.19 -7.99
N PHE A 115 5.25 9.34 -8.57
CA PHE A 115 4.60 8.25 -9.31
C PHE A 115 5.38 7.85 -10.56
N GLN A 116 5.90 8.80 -11.34
CA GLN A 116 6.74 8.50 -12.51
C GLN A 116 8.04 7.78 -12.14
N GLN A 117 8.63 8.12 -10.99
CA GLN A 117 9.78 7.40 -10.45
C GLN A 117 9.42 5.97 -10.10
N LEU A 118 8.25 5.73 -9.49
CA LEU A 118 7.77 4.38 -9.20
C LEU A 118 7.54 3.58 -10.48
N VAL A 119 6.82 4.13 -11.46
CA VAL A 119 6.58 3.45 -12.75
C VAL A 119 7.91 3.04 -13.40
N SER A 120 8.88 3.96 -13.42
CA SER A 120 10.21 3.70 -13.96
C SER A 120 10.97 2.62 -13.18
N ALA A 121 10.81 2.60 -11.85
CA ALA A 121 11.51 1.64 -10.98
C ALA A 121 10.86 0.23 -10.98
N LEU A 122 9.55 0.14 -11.25
CA LEU A 122 8.84 -1.12 -11.37
C LEU A 122 9.16 -1.87 -12.66
N ASP A 123 9.67 -1.18 -13.69
CA ASP A 123 10.10 -1.79 -14.95
C ASP A 123 8.99 -2.66 -15.58
N LEU A 124 7.77 -2.09 -15.65
CA LEU A 124 6.59 -2.74 -16.22
C LEU A 124 6.35 -2.24 -17.66
N PRO A 125 5.77 -3.08 -18.55
CA PRO A 125 5.39 -2.63 -19.88
C PRO A 125 4.33 -1.52 -19.84
N ASP A 126 4.41 -0.56 -20.78
CA ASP A 126 3.45 0.56 -20.88
C ASP A 126 1.98 0.10 -20.93
N SER A 127 1.70 -1.01 -21.62
CA SER A 127 0.36 -1.59 -21.70
C SER A 127 -0.17 -2.07 -20.34
N VAL A 128 0.70 -2.53 -19.45
CA VAL A 128 0.34 -2.90 -18.08
C VAL A 128 0.09 -1.64 -17.27
N VAL A 129 0.92 -0.60 -17.45
CA VAL A 129 0.77 0.66 -16.72
C VAL A 129 -0.56 1.34 -17.04
N GLU A 130 -0.92 1.40 -18.32
CA GLU A 130 -2.19 1.95 -18.80
C GLU A 130 -3.37 1.15 -18.23
N SER A 131 -3.37 -0.17 -18.42
CA SER A 131 -4.44 -1.05 -17.95
C SER A 131 -4.67 -0.97 -16.43
N VAL A 132 -3.60 -0.93 -15.64
CA VAL A 132 -3.69 -0.83 -14.16
C VAL A 132 -4.21 0.52 -13.73
N SER A 133 -3.81 1.60 -14.39
CA SER A 133 -4.27 2.95 -14.08
C SER A 133 -5.77 3.11 -14.37
N GLU A 134 -6.26 2.49 -15.44
CA GLU A 134 -7.70 2.44 -15.75
C GLU A 134 -8.49 1.65 -14.70
N GLU A 135 -8.00 0.46 -14.31
CA GLU A 135 -8.63 -0.35 -13.26
C GLU A 135 -8.72 0.42 -11.94
N ALA A 136 -7.62 1.06 -11.52
CA ALA A 136 -7.57 1.85 -10.31
C ALA A 136 -8.53 3.06 -10.36
N SER A 137 -8.62 3.73 -11.52
CA SER A 137 -9.55 4.84 -11.72
C SER A 137 -11.01 4.42 -11.57
N GLN A 138 -11.36 3.23 -12.07
CA GLN A 138 -12.71 2.67 -11.94
C GLN A 138 -13.04 2.29 -10.49
N GLU A 139 -12.07 1.73 -9.76
CA GLU A 139 -12.24 1.31 -8.36
C GLU A 139 -12.48 2.50 -7.43
N LEU A 140 -11.74 3.59 -7.62
CA LEU A 140 -11.78 4.73 -6.71
C LEU A 140 -13.06 5.58 -6.85
N GLY A 141 -13.68 5.57 -8.04
CA GLY A 141 -14.91 6.32 -8.33
C GLY A 141 -14.81 7.82 -8.02
N ASP A 142 -15.95 8.47 -7.73
CA ASP A 142 -16.03 9.91 -7.40
C ASP A 142 -15.94 10.22 -5.89
N VAL A 143 -15.63 9.22 -5.05
CA VAL A 143 -15.69 9.38 -3.59
C VAL A 143 -14.43 10.05 -3.04
N GLN A 144 -14.57 11.06 -2.20
CA GLN A 144 -13.46 11.59 -1.41
C GLN A 144 -13.13 10.60 -0.28
N VAL A 145 -11.97 9.95 -0.37
CA VAL A 145 -11.47 9.01 0.62
C VAL A 145 -10.03 9.38 0.94
N GLU A 146 -9.65 9.26 2.21
CA GLU A 146 -8.27 9.52 2.64
C GLU A 146 -7.29 8.52 1.99
N PRO A 147 -6.09 8.96 1.56
CA PRO A 147 -5.13 8.11 0.85
C PRO A 147 -4.74 6.85 1.62
N ILE A 148 -4.62 6.98 2.95
CA ILE A 148 -4.29 5.87 3.84
C ILE A 148 -5.39 4.81 3.89
N GLU A 149 -6.65 5.22 3.89
CA GLU A 149 -7.80 4.30 3.89
C GLU A 149 -7.94 3.59 2.54
N VAL A 150 -7.64 4.30 1.43
CA VAL A 150 -7.58 3.71 0.09
C VAL A 150 -6.50 2.64 0.00
N LEU A 151 -5.30 2.89 0.53
CA LEU A 151 -4.22 1.89 0.60
C LEU A 151 -4.65 0.65 1.38
N ILE A 152 -5.17 0.86 2.59
CA ILE A 152 -5.60 -0.22 3.49
C ILE A 152 -6.71 -1.06 2.83
N SER A 153 -7.71 -0.41 2.25
CA SER A 153 -8.84 -1.07 1.61
C SER A 153 -8.38 -1.88 0.39
N GLY A 154 -7.64 -1.26 -0.53
CA GLY A 154 -7.16 -1.92 -1.75
C GLY A 154 -6.24 -3.12 -1.45
N PHE A 155 -5.34 -2.96 -0.46
CA PHE A 155 -4.46 -4.03 -0.02
C PHE A 155 -5.25 -5.17 0.64
N THR A 156 -6.17 -4.84 1.55
CA THR A 156 -7.00 -5.85 2.24
C THR A 156 -7.87 -6.59 1.23
N GLN A 157 -8.53 -5.90 0.31
CA GLN A 157 -9.37 -6.52 -0.72
C GLN A 157 -8.58 -7.50 -1.60
N HIS A 158 -7.37 -7.14 -2.01
CA HIS A 158 -6.52 -8.02 -2.81
C HIS A 158 -6.20 -9.35 -2.11
N TYR A 159 -5.91 -9.30 -0.81
CA TYR A 159 -5.54 -10.49 -0.02
C TYR A 159 -6.70 -11.18 0.70
N SER A 160 -7.87 -10.55 0.81
CA SER A 160 -9.08 -11.16 1.37
C SER A 160 -9.90 -11.92 0.32
N CYS A 161 -9.84 -11.53 -0.97
CA CYS A 161 -10.55 -12.20 -2.06
C CYS A 161 -9.82 -13.41 -2.66
N THR A 162 -8.61 -13.74 -2.20
CA THR A 162 -7.84 -14.91 -2.62
C THR A 162 -8.04 -16.09 -1.64
N HIS A 163 -9.20 -16.76 -1.73
CA HIS A 163 -9.46 -18.06 -1.10
C HIS A 163 -10.14 -19.00 -2.09
#